data_AF-A0A962DUB5-F1
#
_entry.id   AF-A0A962DUB5-F1
#
_cell.length_a   1.000
_cell.length_b   1.000
_cell.length_c   1.000
_cell.angle_alpha   90.00
_cell.angle_beta   90.00
_cell.angle_gamma   90.00
#
_symmetry.space_group_name_H-M   'P 1'
#
loop_
_entity.id
_entity.type
_entity.pdbx_description
1 polymer ?
#
loop_
_entity_poly.entity_id
_entity_poly.type
_entity_poly.pdbx_seq_one_letter_code
_entity_poly.pdbx_strand_id
1 'polypeptide(L)' 'MFKQLLAAGLLAASFSAMAAAPGKGDGDWVARSNQIAHEVLESQAKFAPEFASQVGVTGFDEQIFDLGPDLAQRQIAEA' A
#
# COMPACT_ATOMS: atom_id res chain seq x y z
N MET A 1 -8.04 -22.44 46.51
CA MET A 1 -7.23 -21.25 46.14
C MET A 1 -6.15 -21.57 45.10
N PHE A 2 -5.43 -22.69 45.19
CA PHE A 2 -4.40 -23.07 44.19
C PHE A 2 -4.91 -23.28 42.75
N LYS A 3 -6.17 -23.71 42.58
CA LYS A 3 -6.81 -23.90 41.27
C LYS A 3 -7.17 -22.60 40.53
N GLN A 4 -7.35 -21.48 41.24
CA GLN A 4 -7.64 -20.18 40.62
C GLN A 4 -6.37 -19.47 40.12
N LEU A 5 -5.22 -19.76 40.73
CA LEU A 5 -3.92 -19.25 40.29
C LEU A 5 -3.44 -19.92 38.98
N LEU A 6 -3.88 -21.15 38.71
CA LEU A 6 -3.57 -21.85 37.46
C LEU A 6 -4.36 -21.31 36.25
N ALA A 7 -5.60 -20.86 36.48
CA ALA A 7 -6.45 -20.29 35.44
C ALA A 7 -6.00 -18.87 35.01
N ALA A 8 -5.44 -18.08 35.94
CA ALA A 8 -4.89 -16.76 35.64
C ALA A 8 -3.58 -16.83 34.82
N GLY A 9 -2.78 -17.88 35.02
CA GLY A 9 -1.54 -18.10 34.25
C GLY A 9 -1.79 -18.47 32.78
N LEU A 10 -2.85 -19.24 32.49
CA LEU A 10 -3.20 -19.60 31.11
C LEU A 10 -3.77 -18.41 30.31
N LEU A 11 -4.47 -17.48 30.96
CA LEU A 11 -5.00 -16.30 30.29
C LEU A 11 -3.89 -15.28 29.95
N ALA A 12 -2.87 -15.17 30.79
CA ALA A 12 -1.73 -14.26 30.56
C ALA A 12 -0.75 -14.75 29.48
N ALA A 13 -0.59 -16.08 29.31
CA ALA A 13 0.24 -16.65 28.27
C ALA A 13 -0.34 -16.48 26.86
N SER A 14 -1.66 -16.30 26.74
CA SER A 14 -2.36 -16.18 25.46
C SER A 14 -2.20 -14.80 24.81
N PHE A 15 -1.76 -13.77 25.56
CA PHE A 15 -1.63 -12.40 25.06
C PHE A 15 -0.20 -12.05 24.61
N SER A 16 0.81 -12.86 24.95
CA SER A 16 2.23 -12.58 24.60
C SER A 16 2.62 -13.00 23.18
N ALA A 17 1.76 -13.72 22.45
CA ALA A 17 2.07 -14.18 21.10
C ALA A 17 1.83 -13.14 19.99
N MET A 18 1.21 -11.99 20.30
CA MET A 18 0.89 -10.97 19.29
C MET A 18 2.05 -10.01 18.99
N ALA A 19 3.08 -9.97 19.84
CA ALA A 19 4.27 -9.16 19.62
C ALA A 19 5.34 -9.92 18.84
N ALA A 20 4.97 -10.52 17.70
CA ALA A 20 5.95 -10.97 16.73
C ALA A 20 6.48 -9.71 16.01
N ALA A 21 7.69 -9.29 16.35
CA ALA A 21 8.44 -8.35 15.51
C ALA A 21 8.53 -8.96 14.09
N PRO A 22 8.44 -8.14 13.01
CA PRO A 22 8.51 -8.67 11.66
C PRO A 22 9.77 -9.51 11.51
N GLY A 23 9.58 -10.76 11.10
CA GLY A 23 10.68 -11.69 10.93
C GLY A 23 11.61 -11.14 9.86
N LYS A 24 12.92 -11.41 9.95
CA LYS A 24 13.94 -10.98 8.99
C LYS A 24 13.63 -11.39 7.51
N GLY A 25 12.63 -12.24 7.27
CA GLY A 25 12.11 -12.64 5.95
C GLY A 25 10.87 -11.88 5.45
N ASP A 26 10.29 -10.96 6.23
CA ASP A 26 9.11 -10.18 5.82
C ASP A 26 9.45 -9.00 4.90
N GLY A 27 10.71 -8.57 4.85
CA GLY A 27 11.13 -7.39 4.09
C GLY A 27 11.10 -7.58 2.56
N ASP A 28 11.54 -8.74 2.07
CA ASP A 28 11.82 -8.92 0.63
C ASP A 28 10.53 -8.94 -0.21
N TRP A 29 9.49 -9.64 0.27
CA TRP A 29 8.21 -9.68 -0.45
C TRP A 29 7.47 -8.34 -0.38
N VAL A 30 7.57 -7.63 0.75
CA VAL A 30 7.00 -6.28 0.91
C VAL A 30 7.71 -5.31 -0.04
N ALA A 31 9.04 -5.35 -0.10
CA ALA A 31 9.81 -4.51 -1.00
C ALA A 31 9.43 -4.78 -2.47
N ARG A 32 9.35 -6.06 -2.86
CA ARG A 32 8.90 -6.44 -4.21
C ARG A 32 7.48 -5.99 -4.50
N SER A 33 6.57 -6.14 -3.54
CA SER A 33 5.18 -5.70 -3.65
C SER A 33 5.09 -4.19 -3.85
N ASN A 34 5.83 -3.42 -3.05
CA ASN A 34 5.86 -1.97 -3.13
C ASN A 34 6.41 -1.50 -4.48
N GLN A 35 7.46 -2.15 -4.99
CA GLN A 35 8.02 -1.84 -6.30
C GLN A 35 6.97 -2.03 -7.41
N ILE A 36 6.32 -3.20 -7.46
CA ILE A 36 5.30 -3.49 -8.48
C ILE A 36 4.12 -2.53 -8.36
N ALA A 37 3.67 -2.25 -7.12
CA ALA A 37 2.60 -1.28 -6.88
C ALA A 37 2.98 0.11 -7.38
N HIS A 38 4.23 0.54 -7.18
CA HIS A 38 4.71 1.83 -7.65
C HIS A 38 4.75 1.90 -9.18
N GLU A 39 5.26 0.87 -9.86
CA GLU A 39 5.28 0.81 -11.34
C GLU A 39 3.85 0.91 -11.93
N VAL A 40 2.87 0.27 -11.30
CA VAL A 40 1.46 0.36 -11.69
C VAL A 40 0.90 1.78 -11.45
N LEU A 41 1.27 2.44 -10.36
CA LEU A 41 0.86 3.83 -10.11
C LEU A 41 1.47 4.80 -11.11
N GLU A 42 2.77 4.66 -11.42
CA GLU A 42 3.47 5.48 -12.41
C GLU A 42 2.87 5.33 -13.81
N SER A 43 2.55 4.10 -14.24
CA SER A 43 1.93 3.86 -15.55
C SER A 43 0.56 4.53 -15.72
N GLN A 44 -0.19 4.68 -14.61
CA GLN A 44 -1.51 5.31 -14.60
C GLN A 44 -1.44 6.84 -14.47
N ALA A 45 -0.32 7.38 -13.98
CA ALA A 45 -0.19 8.78 -13.63
C ALA A 45 -0.45 9.72 -14.81
N LYS A 46 -0.13 9.33 -16.06
CA LYS A 46 -0.44 10.13 -17.26
C LYS A 46 -1.93 10.39 -17.47
N PHE A 47 -2.80 9.52 -16.94
CA PHE A 47 -4.25 9.65 -17.06
C PHE A 47 -4.91 10.37 -15.87
N ALA A 48 -4.16 10.56 -14.78
CA ALA A 48 -4.63 11.22 -13.56
C ALA A 48 -3.44 11.81 -12.78
N PRO A 49 -2.73 12.81 -13.35
CA PRO A 49 -1.50 13.33 -12.76
C PRO A 49 -1.73 13.93 -11.37
N GLU A 50 -2.87 14.57 -11.14
CA GLU A 50 -3.23 15.14 -9.85
C GLU A 50 -3.44 14.06 -8.77
N PHE A 51 -4.00 12.91 -9.16
CA PHE A 51 -4.13 11.77 -8.25
C PHE A 51 -2.76 11.19 -7.91
N ALA A 52 -1.88 11.04 -8.91
CA ALA A 52 -0.52 10.54 -8.72
C ALA A 52 0.26 11.41 -7.71
N SER A 53 0.22 12.73 -7.89
CA SER A 53 0.77 13.69 -6.92
C SER A 53 0.12 13.59 -5.55
N GLN A 54 -1.22 13.50 -5.48
CA GLN A 54 -1.96 13.38 -4.22
C GLN A 54 -1.55 12.16 -3.40
N VAL A 55 -1.24 11.02 -4.05
CA VAL A 55 -0.80 9.80 -3.38
C VAL A 55 0.72 9.69 -3.21
N GLY A 56 1.47 10.72 -3.61
CA GLY A 56 2.91 10.84 -3.37
C GLY A 56 3.81 10.25 -4.46
N VAL A 57 3.29 10.02 -5.68
CA VAL A 57 4.13 9.71 -6.84
C VAL A 57 4.80 10.99 -7.31
N THR A 58 6.13 11.01 -7.33
CA THR A 58 6.93 12.20 -7.66
C THR A 58 6.96 12.48 -9.17
N GLY A 59 7.06 13.76 -9.56
CA GLY A 59 7.28 14.17 -10.96
C GLY A 59 6.01 14.53 -11.75
N PHE A 60 4.85 14.51 -11.10
CA PHE A 60 3.56 14.81 -11.73
C PHE A 60 2.93 16.15 -11.31
N ASP A 61 3.54 16.88 -10.38
CA ASP A 61 2.97 18.12 -9.79
C ASP A 61 2.72 19.24 -10.81
N GLU A 62 3.53 19.29 -11.87
CA GLU A 62 3.40 20.29 -12.94
C GLU A 62 2.47 19.84 -14.08
N GLN A 63 1.99 18.58 -14.05
CA GLN A 63 1.11 18.03 -15.05
C GLN A 63 -0.35 18.30 -14.70
N ILE A 64 -1.16 18.59 -15.72
CA ILE A 64 -2.58 18.91 -15.57
C ILE A 64 -3.36 18.00 -16.50
N PHE A 65 -4.43 17.39 -15.97
CA PHE A 65 -5.34 16.58 -16.76
C PHE A 65 -6.04 17.42 -17.85
N ASP A 66 -5.82 17.05 -19.11
CA ASP A 66 -6.35 17.77 -20.25
C ASP A 66 -7.79 17.35 -20.58
N LEU A 67 -8.75 18.21 -20.21
CA LEU A 67 -10.19 18.05 -20.49
C LEU A 67 -10.62 18.53 -21.88
N GLY A 68 -9.68 18.73 -22.80
CA GLY A 68 -9.94 19.16 -24.17
C GLY A 68 -10.76 18.15 -25.00
N PRO A 69 -11.05 18.50 -26.27
CA PRO A 69 -11.88 17.69 -27.16
C PRO A 69 -11.42 16.23 -27.31
N ASP A 70 -12.36 15.36 -27.67
CA ASP A 70 -12.11 13.93 -27.94
C ASP A 70 -11.43 13.19 -26.77
N LEU A 71 -11.64 13.64 -25.53
CA LEU A 71 -11.02 13.09 -24.32
C LEU A 71 -11.11 11.55 -24.26
N ALA A 72 -12.29 10.99 -24.46
CA ALA A 72 -12.50 9.55 -24.40
C ALA A 72 -11.67 8.81 -25.47
N GLN A 73 -11.62 9.34 -26.69
CA GLN A 73 -10.85 8.75 -27.79
C GLN A 73 -9.34 8.84 -27.52
N ARG A 74 -8.87 9.98 -26.99
CA ARG A 74 -7.46 10.16 -26.62
C ARG A 74 -7.05 9.21 -25.49
N GLN A 75 -7.89 9.04 -24.47
CA GLN A 75 -7.64 8.07 -23.40
C GLN A 75 -7.57 6.63 -23.92
N ILE A 76 -8.48 6.25 -24.82
CA ILE A 76 -8.47 4.91 -25.43
C ILE A 76 -7.23 4.69 -26.31
N ALA A 77 -6.81 5.70 -27.08
CA ALA A 77 -5.66 5.59 -27.96
C ALA A 77 -4.32 5.43 -27.21
N GLU A 78 -4.28 5.88 -25.96
CA GLU A 78 -3.09 5.82 -25.10
C GLU A 78 -3.11 4.67 -24.08
N ALA A 79 -4.24 3.98 -23.93
CA ALA A 79 -4.40 2.81 -23.06
C ALA A 79 -3.71 1.57 -23.64
#